data_AF-A0A926HFH1-F1
#
_entry.id   AF-A0A926HFH1-F1
#
_cell.length_a   1.000
_cell.length_b   1.000
_cell.length_c   1.000
_cell.angle_alpha   90.00
_cell.angle_beta   90.00
_cell.angle_gamma   90.00
#
_symmetry.space_group_name_H-M   'P 1'
#
loop_
_entity.id
_entity.type
_entity.pdbx_description
1 polymer ?
#
loop_
_entity_poly.entity_id
_entity_poly.type
_entity_poly.pdbx_seq_one_letter_code
_entity_poly.pdbx_strand_id
1 'polypeptide(L)'
;MDDVDAVQAQIARNMLDSGDWVSARLNGVLYLEKSPLVYWLMASSYALFGVHDWAARLPLAICTIALCWLTYRIGKWAFGEREGLYAGLAIATCLGLWLFTRILIPDVILTGTIALAMWAFLRSLEPDERNPRIWSGVYAASIAVGLLLKGLIAAVFPIGAAVVYLLATRQMFRRETWHRIRPFTGAAIALLIASPWHVLATIRNPPYFDWTMKSEPGHYHGFFWFYFLNEHVFRFLNTRFPRDYNTVPRHLFWLFHLLWL
;
A
#
# COMPACT_ATOMS: atom_id res chain seq x y z
N MET A 1 -11.94 -10.49 17.86
CA MET A 1 -10.85 -10.14 16.93
C MET A 1 -9.90 -11.32 16.87
N ASP A 2 -9.41 -11.66 15.68
CA ASP A 2 -8.32 -12.63 15.53
C ASP A 2 -6.98 -12.01 15.99
N ASP A 3 -5.93 -12.79 16.20
CA ASP A 3 -4.66 -12.32 16.76
C ASP A 3 -4.06 -11.14 15.96
N VAL A 4 -4.16 -11.22 14.64
CA VAL A 4 -3.69 -10.17 13.72
C VAL A 4 -4.45 -8.86 13.90
N ASP A 5 -5.77 -8.94 14.08
CA ASP A 5 -6.64 -7.77 14.27
C ASP A 5 -6.31 -7.07 15.59
N ALA A 6 -6.13 -7.86 16.65
CA ALA A 6 -5.83 -7.35 17.98
C ALA A 6 -4.48 -6.62 18.01
N VAL A 7 -3.45 -7.15 17.34
CA VAL A 7 -2.15 -6.49 17.21
C VAL A 7 -2.30 -5.11 16.55
N GLN A 8 -3.03 -5.03 15.45
CA GLN A 8 -3.20 -3.78 14.72
C GLN A 8 -4.02 -2.74 15.50
N ALA A 9 -5.12 -3.17 16.09
CA ALA A 9 -5.97 -2.35 16.96
C ALA A 9 -5.18 -1.82 18.16
N GLN A 10 -4.37 -2.67 18.81
CA GLN A 10 -3.56 -2.26 19.96
C GLN A 10 -2.47 -1.26 19.58
N ILE A 11 -1.80 -1.43 18.42
CA ILE A 11 -0.81 -0.46 17.93
C ILE A 11 -1.49 0.90 17.68
N ALA A 12 -2.65 0.92 17.02
CA ALA A 12 -3.39 2.15 16.76
C ALA A 12 -3.83 2.84 18.05
N ARG A 13 -4.30 2.07 19.04
CA ARG A 13 -4.62 2.59 20.38
C ARG A 13 -3.38 3.18 21.07
N ASN A 14 -2.25 2.47 21.04
CA ASN A 14 -1.01 2.94 21.66
C ASN A 14 -0.53 4.26 21.01
N MET A 15 -0.67 4.42 19.69
CA MET A 15 -0.35 5.69 19.01
C MET A 15 -1.24 6.82 19.49
N LEU A 16 -2.53 6.56 19.68
CA LEU A 16 -3.48 7.55 20.19
C LEU A 16 -3.18 7.94 21.64
N ASP A 17 -2.95 6.95 22.51
CA ASP A 17 -2.71 7.16 23.95
C ASP A 17 -1.35 7.83 24.22
N SER A 18 -0.30 7.47 23.45
CA SER A 18 1.05 8.01 23.63
C SER A 18 1.31 9.33 22.91
N GLY A 19 0.50 9.65 21.89
CA GLY A 19 0.76 10.75 20.96
C GLY A 19 1.96 10.54 20.02
N ASP A 20 2.64 9.38 20.05
CA ASP A 20 3.69 9.04 19.08
C ASP A 20 3.10 8.38 17.84
N TRP A 21 2.77 9.20 16.85
CA TRP A 21 2.26 8.75 15.54
C TRP A 21 3.38 8.28 14.60
N VAL A 22 4.65 8.30 15.01
CA VAL A 22 5.79 7.93 14.15
C VAL A 22 6.24 6.51 14.45
N SER A 23 6.51 6.19 15.71
CA SER A 23 7.09 4.90 16.11
C SER A 23 6.02 3.97 16.67
N ALA A 24 5.57 3.02 15.85
CA ALA A 24 4.61 2.01 16.27
C ALA A 24 5.15 1.16 17.42
N ARG A 25 4.33 0.92 18.44
CA ARG A 25 4.68 0.08 19.60
C ARG A 25 3.59 -0.93 19.89
N LEU A 26 4.00 -2.16 20.18
CA LEU A 26 3.14 -3.24 20.68
C LEU A 26 3.67 -3.68 22.04
N ASN A 27 2.84 -3.62 23.08
CA ASN A 27 3.23 -3.96 24.47
C ASN A 27 4.53 -3.27 24.94
N GLY A 28 4.71 -2.00 24.56
CA GLY A 28 5.90 -1.20 24.89
C GLY A 28 7.11 -1.42 23.98
N VAL A 29 7.14 -2.49 23.17
CA VAL A 29 8.21 -2.83 22.25
C VAL A 29 7.98 -2.18 20.87
N LEU A 30 9.05 -1.71 20.23
CA LEU A 30 8.98 -1.13 18.89
C LEU A 30 8.54 -2.16 17.84
N TYR A 31 7.55 -1.79 17.02
CA TYR A 31 7.02 -2.60 15.93
C TYR A 31 7.29 -1.90 14.59
N LEU A 32 8.50 -2.08 14.04
CA LEU A 32 8.99 -1.32 12.87
C LEU A 32 8.83 -2.08 11.54
N GLU A 33 8.06 -3.17 11.52
CA GLU A 33 7.91 -4.04 10.34
C GLU A 33 7.01 -3.43 9.26
N LYS A 34 6.07 -2.58 9.65
CA LYS A 34 4.98 -2.11 8.78
C LYS A 34 4.92 -0.59 8.72
N SER A 35 4.42 -0.12 7.59
CA SER A 35 4.16 1.29 7.32
C SER A 35 2.95 1.78 8.12
N PRO A 36 2.82 3.08 8.40
CA PRO A 36 2.02 3.56 9.50
C PRO A 36 0.55 3.81 9.13
N LEU A 37 0.22 3.90 7.83
CA LEU A 37 -1.02 4.52 7.39
C LEU A 37 -2.26 3.75 7.86
N VAL A 38 -2.18 2.42 7.93
CA VAL A 38 -3.27 1.62 8.50
C VAL A 38 -3.50 1.99 9.97
N TYR A 39 -2.43 2.09 10.76
CA TYR A 39 -2.52 2.50 12.17
C TYR A 39 -3.05 3.91 12.32
N TRP A 40 -2.64 4.84 11.45
CA TRP A 40 -3.16 6.21 11.46
C TRP A 40 -4.65 6.26 11.19
N LEU A 41 -5.13 5.55 10.16
CA LEU A 41 -6.55 5.49 9.84
C LEU A 41 -7.37 4.94 11.01
N MET A 42 -6.88 3.87 11.66
CA MET A 42 -7.54 3.30 12.84
C MET A 42 -7.48 4.22 14.06
N ALA A 43 -6.33 4.82 14.34
CA ALA A 43 -6.15 5.74 15.46
C ALA A 43 -7.01 6.99 15.29
N SER A 44 -7.14 7.52 14.07
CA SER A 44 -8.07 8.61 13.76
C SER A 44 -9.53 8.21 13.97
N SER A 45 -9.91 6.98 13.61
CA SER A 45 -11.24 6.46 13.90
C SER A 45 -11.51 6.35 15.40
N TYR A 46 -10.54 5.85 16.17
CA TYR A 46 -10.63 5.81 17.63
C TYR A 46 -10.70 7.20 18.26
N ALA A 47 -9.99 8.19 17.73
CA ALA A 47 -10.06 9.56 18.21
C ALA A 47 -11.47 10.16 18.07
N LEU A 48 -12.23 9.76 17.04
CA LEU A 48 -13.57 10.27 16.75
C LEU A 48 -14.68 9.51 17.47
N PHE A 49 -14.56 8.18 17.56
CA PHE A 49 -15.64 7.29 17.99
C PHE A 49 -15.34 6.52 19.28
N GLY A 50 -14.17 6.73 19.88
CA GLY A 50 -13.66 5.95 21.00
C GLY A 50 -13.13 4.57 20.58
N VAL A 51 -12.48 3.91 21.52
CA VAL A 51 -11.83 2.60 21.30
C VAL A 51 -12.88 1.49 21.35
N HIS A 52 -13.41 1.13 20.18
CA HIS A 52 -14.37 0.04 20.00
C HIS A 52 -13.96 -0.85 18.82
N ASP A 53 -14.33 -2.13 18.85
CA ASP A 53 -13.99 -3.09 17.79
C ASP A 53 -14.47 -2.64 16.39
N TRP A 54 -15.67 -2.06 16.33
CA TRP A 54 -16.24 -1.56 15.07
C TRP A 54 -15.52 -0.30 14.57
N ALA A 55 -15.04 0.56 15.48
CA ALA A 55 -14.31 1.77 15.12
C ALA A 55 -12.96 1.43 14.46
N ALA A 56 -12.32 0.33 14.88
CA ALA A 56 -11.09 -0.17 14.25
C ALA A 56 -11.31 -0.56 12.79
N ARG A 57 -12.49 -1.12 12.48
CA ARG A 57 -12.84 -1.65 11.15
C ARG A 57 -13.47 -0.60 10.23
N LEU A 58 -13.90 0.53 10.78
CA LEU A 58 -14.59 1.58 10.03
C LEU A 58 -13.78 2.11 8.83
N PRO A 59 -12.47 2.42 8.96
CA PRO A 59 -11.68 2.89 7.82
C PRO A 59 -11.61 1.85 6.69
N LEU A 60 -11.44 0.57 7.03
CA LEU A 60 -11.42 -0.52 6.06
C LEU A 60 -12.76 -0.64 5.33
N ALA A 61 -13.88 -0.54 6.06
CA ALA A 61 -15.22 -0.57 5.46
C ALA A 61 -15.44 0.59 4.47
N ILE A 62 -15.03 1.81 4.84
CA ILE A 62 -15.12 2.99 3.97
C ILE A 62 -14.26 2.80 2.71
N CYS A 63 -13.01 2.34 2.86
CA CYS A 63 -12.13 2.07 1.72
C CYS A 63 -12.66 0.96 0.81
N THR A 64 -13.37 -0.03 1.37
CA THR A 64 -14.01 -1.10 0.58
C THR A 64 -15.15 -0.53 -0.28
N ILE A 65 -16.02 0.30 0.30
CA ILE A 65 -17.09 0.97 -0.46
C ILE A 65 -16.49 1.90 -1.53
N ALA A 66 -15.44 2.64 -1.19
CA ALA A 66 -14.72 3.50 -2.11
C ALA A 66 -14.09 2.70 -3.26
N LEU A 67 -13.58 1.49 -3.01
CA LEU A 67 -13.08 0.58 -4.04
C LEU A 67 -14.19 0.12 -4.98
N CYS A 68 -15.35 -0.30 -4.46
CA CYS A 68 -16.49 -0.66 -5.32
C CYS A 68 -16.92 0.50 -6.21
N TRP A 69 -17.00 1.71 -5.64
CA TRP A 69 -17.32 2.92 -6.38
C TRP A 69 -16.26 3.27 -7.42
N LEU A 70 -14.98 3.14 -7.07
CA LEU A 70 -13.86 3.37 -7.98
C LEU A 70 -13.92 2.40 -9.18
N THR A 71 -14.17 1.12 -8.94
CA THR A 71 -14.34 0.13 -10.03
C THR A 71 -15.52 0.49 -10.92
N TYR A 72 -16.63 0.95 -10.34
CA TYR A 72 -17.75 1.49 -11.12
C TYR A 72 -17.31 2.66 -12.01
N ARG A 73 -16.54 3.61 -11.48
CA ARG A 73 -16.04 4.77 -12.24
C ARG A 73 -15.09 4.36 -13.35
N ILE A 74 -14.23 3.36 -13.12
CA ILE A 74 -13.32 2.81 -14.13
C ILE A 74 -14.11 2.13 -15.24
N GLY A 75 -15.06 1.25 -14.90
CA GLY A 75 -15.88 0.56 -15.89
C GLY A 75 -16.76 1.54 -16.68
N LYS A 76 -17.32 2.56 -16.01
CA LYS A 76 -18.05 3.64 -16.67
C LYS A 76 -17.21 4.40 -17.68
N TRP A 77 -15.97 4.74 -17.29
CA TRP A 77 -15.04 5.43 -18.16
C TRP A 77 -14.64 4.58 -19.38
N ALA A 78 -14.41 3.28 -19.19
CA ALA A 78 -13.92 2.40 -20.24
C ALA A 78 -15.01 1.89 -21.20
N PHE A 79 -16.21 1.60 -20.69
CA PHE A 79 -17.22 0.83 -21.45
C PHE A 79 -18.65 1.41 -21.37
N GLY A 80 -18.94 2.33 -20.45
CA GLY A 80 -20.25 2.95 -20.31
C GLY A 80 -20.93 2.69 -18.96
N GLU A 81 -22.05 3.39 -18.72
CA GLU A 81 -22.73 3.45 -17.42
C GLU A 81 -23.11 2.07 -16.87
N ARG A 82 -23.65 1.19 -17.74
CA ARG A 82 -24.16 -0.12 -17.33
C ARG A 82 -23.03 -1.07 -16.96
N GLU A 83 -21.97 -1.09 -17.77
CA GLU A 83 -20.78 -1.88 -17.58
C GLU A 83 -20.02 -1.44 -16.32
N GLY A 84 -19.98 -0.12 -16.06
CA GLY A 84 -19.53 0.42 -14.79
C GLY A 84 -20.32 -0.14 -13.62
N LEU A 85 -21.66 -0.11 -13.68
CA LEU A 85 -22.50 -0.60 -12.58
C LEU A 85 -22.23 -2.09 -12.32
N TYR A 86 -22.14 -2.89 -13.38
CA TYR A 86 -21.82 -4.31 -13.26
C TYR A 86 -20.43 -4.56 -12.67
N ALA A 87 -19.42 -3.78 -13.08
CA ALA A 87 -18.07 -3.91 -12.54
C ALA A 87 -18.02 -3.57 -11.03
N GLY A 88 -18.70 -2.50 -10.61
CA GLY A 88 -18.80 -2.12 -9.19
C GLY A 88 -19.52 -3.19 -8.36
N LEU A 89 -20.64 -3.73 -8.87
CA LEU A 89 -21.38 -4.82 -8.22
C LEU A 89 -20.57 -6.11 -8.14
N ALA A 90 -19.84 -6.46 -9.21
CA ALA A 90 -18.99 -7.65 -9.24
C ALA A 90 -17.90 -7.60 -8.16
N ILE A 91 -17.28 -6.43 -7.95
CA ILE A 91 -16.30 -6.26 -6.87
C ILE A 91 -16.99 -6.30 -5.50
N ALA A 92 -18.16 -5.68 -5.35
CA ALA A 92 -18.91 -5.69 -4.09
C ALA A 92 -19.35 -7.10 -3.65
N THR A 93 -19.60 -8.02 -4.59
CA THR A 93 -20.01 -9.41 -4.32
C THR A 93 -18.87 -10.42 -4.45
N CYS A 94 -17.64 -9.97 -4.74
CA CYS A 94 -16.49 -10.84 -4.92
C CYS A 94 -16.11 -11.56 -3.61
N LEU A 95 -16.00 -12.89 -3.66
CA LEU A 95 -15.61 -13.71 -2.51
C LEU A 95 -14.23 -13.33 -1.96
N GLY A 96 -13.28 -13.00 -2.85
CA GLY A 96 -11.94 -12.57 -2.44
C GLY A 96 -11.97 -11.30 -1.59
N LEU A 97 -12.70 -10.27 -2.05
CA LEU A 97 -12.87 -9.03 -1.30
C LEU A 97 -13.55 -9.28 0.06
N TRP A 98 -14.57 -10.13 0.07
CA TRP A 98 -15.24 -10.51 1.31
C TRP A 98 -14.28 -11.19 2.30
N LEU A 99 -13.43 -12.11 1.84
CA LEU A 99 -12.46 -12.80 2.70
C LEU A 99 -11.45 -11.81 3.31
N PHE A 100 -10.90 -10.91 2.49
CA PHE A 100 -9.89 -9.94 2.93
C PHE A 100 -10.44 -8.79 3.79
N THR A 101 -11.76 -8.64 3.92
CA THR A 101 -12.38 -7.70 4.86
C THR A 101 -12.67 -8.31 6.24
N ARG A 102 -12.57 -9.64 6.38
CA ARG A 102 -12.74 -10.32 7.67
C ARG A 102 -11.54 -10.15 8.59
N ILE A 103 -10.36 -10.06 7.99
CA ILE A 103 -9.08 -9.81 8.66
C ILE A 103 -8.73 -8.34 8.46
N LEU A 104 -8.30 -7.66 9.51
CA LEU A 104 -7.87 -6.27 9.47
C LEU A 104 -6.47 -6.21 8.85
N ILE A 105 -6.38 -6.14 7.53
CA ILE A 105 -5.11 -6.03 6.79
C ILE A 105 -5.20 -4.92 5.72
N PRO A 106 -4.07 -4.30 5.33
CA PRO A 106 -4.06 -3.20 4.36
C PRO A 106 -4.53 -3.58 2.94
N ASP A 107 -4.64 -4.85 2.62
CA ASP A 107 -4.70 -5.37 1.25
C ASP A 107 -5.85 -4.79 0.41
N VAL A 108 -7.03 -4.59 0.99
CA VAL A 108 -8.16 -3.96 0.28
C VAL A 108 -7.89 -2.49 -0.02
N ILE A 109 -7.33 -1.75 0.96
CA ILE A 109 -6.96 -0.35 0.78
C ILE A 109 -5.86 -0.23 -0.27
N LEU A 110 -4.86 -1.11 -0.21
CA LEU A 110 -3.79 -1.19 -1.20
C LEU A 110 -4.34 -1.45 -2.60
N THR A 111 -5.27 -2.41 -2.74
CA THR A 111 -5.95 -2.70 -4.01
C THR A 111 -6.61 -1.45 -4.58
N GLY A 112 -7.31 -0.68 -3.74
CA GLY A 112 -7.90 0.59 -4.16
C GLY A 112 -6.88 1.63 -4.60
N THR A 113 -5.75 1.77 -3.88
CA THR A 113 -4.68 2.70 -4.30
C THR A 113 -4.03 2.28 -5.61
N ILE A 114 -3.82 0.98 -5.84
CA ILE A 114 -3.26 0.47 -7.10
C ILE A 114 -4.25 0.65 -8.25
N ALA A 115 -5.53 0.35 -8.03
CA ALA A 115 -6.59 0.56 -9.03
C ALA A 115 -6.70 2.04 -9.41
N LEU A 116 -6.66 2.95 -8.43
CA LEU A 116 -6.69 4.39 -8.66
C LEU A 116 -5.43 4.85 -9.40
N ALA A 117 -4.26 4.33 -9.03
CA ALA A 117 -3.01 4.60 -9.72
C ALA A 117 -3.11 4.19 -11.21
N MET A 118 -3.58 2.97 -11.49
CA MET A 118 -3.69 2.48 -12.87
C MET A 118 -4.72 3.23 -13.69
N TRP A 119 -5.86 3.57 -13.11
CA TRP A 119 -6.83 4.41 -13.78
C TRP A 119 -6.28 5.81 -14.08
N ALA A 120 -5.63 6.43 -13.10
CA ALA A 120 -5.03 7.75 -13.26
C ALA A 120 -3.88 7.75 -14.29
N PHE A 121 -3.07 6.70 -14.32
CA PHE A 121 -2.05 6.50 -15.34
C PHE A 121 -2.68 6.47 -16.74
N LEU A 122 -3.71 5.63 -16.96
CA LEU A 122 -4.38 5.54 -18.26
C LEU A 122 -5.03 6.87 -18.66
N ARG A 123 -5.75 7.52 -17.75
CA ARG A 123 -6.35 8.86 -17.96
C ARG A 123 -5.31 9.91 -18.33
N SER A 124 -4.10 9.86 -17.75
CA SER A 124 -3.03 10.81 -18.09
C SER A 124 -2.53 10.67 -19.53
N LEU A 125 -2.71 9.48 -20.13
CA LEU A 125 -2.28 9.17 -21.50
C LEU A 125 -3.35 9.45 -22.55
N GLU A 126 -4.62 9.64 -22.17
CA GLU A 126 -5.71 9.89 -23.10
C GLU A 126 -5.51 11.20 -23.87
N PRO A 127 -5.49 11.17 -25.22
CA PRO A 127 -5.26 12.37 -26.04
C PRO A 127 -6.19 13.53 -25.71
N ASP A 128 -7.48 13.22 -25.52
CA ASP A 128 -8.57 14.18 -25.29
C ASP A 128 -8.72 14.60 -23.82
N GLU A 129 -7.87 14.09 -22.92
CA GLU A 129 -7.96 14.44 -21.51
C GLU A 129 -7.57 15.90 -21.29
N ARG A 130 -8.47 16.67 -20.68
CA ARG A 130 -8.28 18.11 -20.45
C ARG A 130 -7.15 18.40 -19.47
N ASN A 131 -7.01 17.57 -18.44
CA ASN A 131 -6.09 17.83 -17.31
C ASN A 131 -5.17 16.64 -17.00
N PRO A 132 -4.31 16.20 -17.95
CA PRO A 132 -3.43 15.03 -17.74
C PRO A 132 -2.45 15.23 -16.56
N ARG A 133 -2.16 16.48 -16.21
CA ARG A 133 -1.32 16.86 -15.06
C ARG A 133 -1.92 16.44 -13.72
N ILE A 134 -3.25 16.57 -13.57
CA ILE A 134 -3.94 16.18 -12.34
C ILE A 134 -3.89 14.68 -12.21
N TRP A 135 -4.16 13.94 -13.29
CA TRP A 135 -4.10 12.48 -13.30
C TRP A 135 -2.69 11.93 -13.06
N SER A 136 -1.66 12.55 -13.63
CA SER A 136 -0.25 12.25 -13.27
C SER A 136 0.02 12.47 -11.77
N GLY A 137 -0.50 13.56 -11.19
CA GLY A 137 -0.42 13.81 -9.75
C GLY A 137 -1.16 12.78 -8.90
N VAL A 138 -2.38 12.38 -9.31
CA VAL A 138 -3.17 11.33 -8.65
C VAL A 138 -2.47 9.99 -8.73
N TYR A 139 -1.85 9.65 -9.87
CA TYR A 139 -1.04 8.45 -10.03
C TYR A 139 0.12 8.42 -9.02
N ALA A 140 0.90 9.50 -8.95
CA ALA A 140 2.00 9.64 -8.01
C ALA A 140 1.56 9.60 -6.54
N ALA A 141 0.49 10.32 -6.20
CA ALA A 141 -0.06 10.33 -4.85
C ALA A 141 -0.58 8.95 -4.43
N SER A 142 -1.24 8.23 -5.35
CA SER A 142 -1.76 6.88 -5.08
C SER A 142 -0.63 5.89 -4.81
N ILE A 143 0.48 5.96 -5.56
CA ILE A 143 1.69 5.18 -5.28
C ILE A 143 2.24 5.52 -3.90
N ALA A 144 2.32 6.81 -3.55
CA ALA A 144 2.89 7.26 -2.27
C ALA A 144 2.05 6.82 -1.06
N VAL A 145 0.73 6.92 -1.17
CA VAL A 145 -0.21 6.39 -0.17
C VAL A 145 -0.04 4.88 -0.06
N GLY A 146 0.09 4.17 -1.18
CA GLY A 146 0.39 2.74 -1.20
C GLY A 146 1.71 2.37 -0.49
N LEU A 147 2.77 3.16 -0.69
CA LEU A 147 4.04 2.99 0.03
C LEU A 147 3.85 3.07 1.54
N LEU A 148 3.02 4.00 2.01
CA LEU A 148 2.68 4.15 3.43
C LEU A 148 1.73 3.06 3.96
N LEU A 149 1.15 2.21 3.10
CA LEU A 149 0.37 1.03 3.50
C LEU A 149 1.24 -0.23 3.58
N LYS A 150 1.88 -0.60 2.47
CA LYS A 150 2.55 -1.90 2.31
C LYS A 150 3.94 -1.80 1.68
N GLY A 151 4.61 -0.66 1.87
CA GLY A 151 5.99 -0.44 1.46
C GLY A 151 6.19 -0.51 -0.05
N LEU A 152 7.40 -0.87 -0.47
CA LEU A 152 7.86 -0.75 -1.87
C LEU A 152 7.01 -1.54 -2.87
N ILE A 153 6.34 -2.60 -2.42
CA ILE A 153 5.46 -3.43 -3.24
C ILE A 153 4.38 -2.58 -3.93
N ALA A 154 3.86 -1.57 -3.23
CA ALA A 154 2.84 -0.68 -3.75
C ALA A 154 3.31 0.24 -4.88
N ALA A 155 4.63 0.45 -5.02
CA ALA A 155 5.22 1.17 -6.15
C ALA A 155 5.61 0.22 -7.28
N VAL A 156 6.18 -0.94 -6.95
CA VAL A 156 6.70 -1.92 -7.93
C VAL A 156 5.60 -2.35 -8.91
N PHE A 157 4.41 -2.71 -8.41
CA PHE A 157 3.33 -3.20 -9.28
C PHE A 157 2.79 -2.14 -10.25
N PRO A 158 2.32 -0.95 -9.82
CA PRO A 158 1.82 0.04 -10.76
C PRO A 158 2.92 0.62 -11.66
N ILE A 159 4.15 0.81 -11.18
CA ILE A 159 5.24 1.28 -12.05
C ILE A 159 5.62 0.20 -13.08
N GLY A 160 5.74 -1.05 -12.64
CA GLY A 160 6.01 -2.19 -13.52
C GLY A 160 4.93 -2.38 -14.58
N ALA A 161 3.66 -2.34 -14.18
CA ALA A 161 2.52 -2.42 -15.09
C ALA A 161 2.51 -1.26 -16.10
N ALA A 162 2.78 -0.02 -15.65
CA ALA A 162 2.90 1.14 -16.53
C ALA A 162 4.05 0.96 -17.54
N VAL A 163 5.22 0.48 -17.10
CA VAL A 163 6.37 0.20 -17.97
C VAL A 163 6.02 -0.85 -19.03
N VAL A 164 5.43 -1.98 -18.62
CA VAL A 164 5.00 -3.05 -19.54
C VAL A 164 3.98 -2.52 -20.54
N TYR A 165 3.00 -1.73 -20.09
CA TYR A 165 2.01 -1.10 -20.95
C TYR A 165 2.66 -0.16 -22.00
N LEU A 166 3.59 0.70 -21.58
CA LEU A 166 4.28 1.63 -22.46
C LEU A 166 5.19 0.93 -23.48
N LEU A 167 5.80 -0.19 -23.10
CA LEU A 167 6.58 -1.04 -23.99
C LEU A 167 5.67 -1.75 -25.01
N ALA A 168 4.59 -2.38 -24.55
CA ALA A 168 3.63 -3.09 -25.40
C ALA A 168 2.95 -2.17 -26.42
N THR A 169 2.61 -0.94 -26.02
CA THR A 169 1.97 0.06 -26.90
C THR A 169 2.98 0.89 -27.71
N ARG A 170 4.29 0.66 -27.54
CA ARG A 170 5.40 1.45 -28.10
C ARG A 170 5.32 2.95 -27.79
N GLN A 171 4.53 3.36 -26.79
CA GLN A 171 4.41 4.74 -26.35
C GLN A 171 5.63 5.21 -25.56
N MET A 172 6.46 4.28 -25.06
CA MET A 172 7.72 4.60 -24.35
C MET A 172 8.67 5.48 -25.17
N PHE A 173 8.66 5.34 -26.50
CA PHE A 173 9.53 6.11 -27.40
C PHE A 173 8.94 7.48 -27.81
N ARG A 174 7.72 7.82 -27.36
CA ARG A 174 7.06 9.07 -27.68
C ARG A 174 7.36 10.12 -26.61
N ARG A 175 7.91 11.26 -27.02
CA ARG A 175 8.21 12.38 -26.11
C ARG A 175 6.97 12.94 -25.43
N GLU A 176 5.83 12.95 -26.12
CA GLU A 176 4.55 13.44 -25.58
C GLU A 176 4.11 12.65 -24.34
N THR A 177 4.31 11.33 -24.33
CA THR A 177 3.98 10.45 -23.22
C THR A 177 4.71 10.87 -21.94
N TRP A 178 6.00 11.19 -22.03
CA TRP A 178 6.79 11.65 -20.88
C TRP A 178 6.37 13.04 -20.39
N HIS A 179 5.94 13.93 -21.28
CA HIS A 179 5.40 15.25 -20.92
C HIS A 179 4.04 15.16 -20.20
N ARG A 180 3.26 14.13 -20.51
CA ARG A 180 1.97 13.83 -19.85
C ARG A 180 2.16 13.16 -18.49
N ILE A 181 3.01 12.12 -18.41
CA ILE A 181 3.29 11.37 -17.18
C ILE A 181 4.07 12.20 -16.15
N ARG A 182 4.97 13.09 -16.60
CA ARG A 182 5.78 13.99 -15.75
C ARG A 182 6.50 13.25 -14.62
N PRO A 183 7.38 12.28 -14.93
CA PRO A 183 7.99 11.41 -13.92
C PRO A 183 8.72 12.17 -12.81
N PHE A 184 9.38 13.29 -13.11
CA PHE A 184 10.07 14.09 -12.10
C PHE A 184 9.11 14.78 -11.12
N THR A 185 8.02 15.37 -11.64
CA THR A 185 6.99 15.98 -10.79
C THR A 185 6.24 14.91 -9.99
N GLY A 186 5.94 13.77 -10.61
CA GLY A 186 5.36 12.63 -9.92
C GLY A 186 6.26 12.09 -8.81
N ALA A 187 7.56 11.93 -9.07
CA ALA A 187 8.53 11.52 -8.05
C ALA A 187 8.60 12.54 -6.91
N ALA A 188 8.58 13.84 -7.20
CA ALA A 188 8.56 14.88 -6.18
C ALA A 188 7.29 14.81 -5.30
N ILE A 189 6.10 14.61 -5.90
CA ILE A 189 4.84 14.41 -5.16
C ILE A 189 4.92 13.15 -4.30
N ALA A 190 5.41 12.05 -4.86
CA ALA A 190 5.50 10.79 -4.13
C ALA A 190 6.47 10.86 -2.95
N LEU A 191 7.61 11.52 -3.15
CA LEU A 191 8.56 11.80 -2.07
C LEU A 191 7.93 12.72 -1.02
N LEU A 192 7.28 13.81 -1.41
CA LEU A 192 6.65 14.74 -0.48
C LEU A 192 5.63 14.06 0.45
N ILE A 193 4.92 13.04 -0.05
CA ILE A 193 3.91 12.31 0.73
C ILE A 193 4.56 11.19 1.57
N ALA A 194 5.42 10.36 0.96
CA ALA A 194 5.94 9.17 1.61
C ALA A 194 7.18 9.46 2.48
N SER A 195 8.08 10.35 2.05
CA SER A 195 9.36 10.58 2.72
C SER A 195 9.24 11.15 4.13
N PRO A 196 8.29 12.05 4.49
CA PRO A 196 8.26 12.64 5.83
C PRO A 196 8.22 11.61 6.95
N TRP A 197 7.36 10.59 6.82
CA TRP A 197 7.30 9.53 7.82
C TRP A 197 8.56 8.67 7.83
N HIS A 198 9.05 8.24 6.67
CA HIS A 198 10.26 7.41 6.62
C HIS A 198 11.48 8.14 7.22
N VAL A 199 11.60 9.45 6.96
CA VAL A 199 12.66 10.29 7.53
C VAL A 199 12.48 10.41 9.05
N LEU A 200 11.27 10.73 9.53
CA LEU A 200 11.00 10.84 10.98
C LEU A 200 11.21 9.51 11.70
N ALA A 201 10.77 8.40 11.11
CA ALA A 201 10.94 7.06 11.66
C ALA A 201 12.44 6.69 11.75
N THR A 202 13.23 7.05 10.73
CA THR A 202 14.69 6.87 10.74
C THR A 202 15.34 7.69 11.86
N ILE A 203 14.95 8.96 12.02
CA ILE A 203 15.53 9.86 13.04
C ILE A 203 15.16 9.43 14.46
N ARG A 204 13.92 8.97 14.68
CA ARG A 204 13.45 8.56 16.02
C ARG A 204 13.95 7.18 16.46
N ASN A 205 14.47 6.37 15.54
CA ASN A 205 14.84 4.98 15.80
C ASN A 205 16.28 4.69 15.31
N PRO A 206 17.32 5.27 15.96
CA PRO A 206 18.72 5.06 15.63
C PRO A 206 19.17 3.61 15.93
N PRO A 207 20.19 3.06 15.26
CA PRO A 207 21.11 3.73 14.33
C PRO A 207 20.46 4.11 12.98
N TYR A 208 20.89 5.23 12.40
CA TYR A 208 20.19 5.86 11.27
C TYR A 208 20.35 5.10 9.96
N PHE A 209 21.58 4.74 9.61
CA PHE A 209 21.89 4.05 8.36
C PHE A 209 22.81 2.89 8.67
N ASP A 210 22.28 1.70 8.49
CA ASP A 210 23.05 0.46 8.54
C ASP A 210 22.78 -0.31 7.24
N TRP A 211 23.85 -0.66 6.55
CA TRP A 211 23.83 -1.35 5.26
C TRP A 211 24.32 -2.80 5.38
N THR A 212 24.41 -3.32 6.60
CA THR A 212 24.93 -4.66 6.87
C THR A 212 24.09 -5.72 6.18
N MET A 213 24.71 -6.53 5.32
CA MET A 213 23.99 -7.58 4.59
C MET A 213 23.90 -8.91 5.36
N LYS A 214 23.76 -8.84 6.69
CA LYS A 214 23.69 -10.00 7.59
C LYS A 214 22.61 -9.79 8.64
N SER A 215 21.82 -10.83 8.90
CA SER A 215 20.79 -10.83 9.92
C SER A 215 21.23 -11.69 11.12
N GLU A 216 21.62 -11.04 12.21
CA GLU A 216 22.17 -11.70 13.41
C GLU A 216 21.21 -11.55 14.60
N PRO A 217 20.96 -12.62 15.39
CA PRO A 217 20.13 -12.52 16.58
C PRO A 217 20.69 -11.55 17.62
N GLY A 218 19.83 -10.70 18.19
CA GLY A 218 20.21 -9.78 19.27
C GLY A 218 20.81 -8.45 18.82
N HIS A 219 21.03 -8.24 17.51
CA HIS A 219 21.56 -7.00 16.97
C HIS A 219 20.44 -6.09 16.43
N TYR A 220 20.35 -4.88 16.98
CA TYR A 220 19.42 -3.85 16.51
C TYR A 220 20.14 -2.90 15.54
N HIS A 221 19.74 -2.93 14.27
CA HIS A 221 20.33 -2.14 13.18
C HIS A 221 19.50 -0.89 12.81
N GLY A 222 18.55 -0.49 13.66
CA GLY A 222 17.74 0.70 13.44
C GLY A 222 16.58 0.52 12.45
N PHE A 223 15.76 1.56 12.30
CA PHE A 223 14.58 1.51 11.41
C PHE A 223 14.96 1.29 9.94
N PHE A 224 15.97 2.00 9.42
CA PHE A 224 16.34 1.94 8.02
C PHE A 224 16.65 0.51 7.58
N TRP A 225 17.53 -0.18 8.31
CA TRP A 225 17.90 -1.55 8.01
C TRP A 225 16.72 -2.50 8.14
N PHE A 226 15.95 -2.36 9.23
CA PHE A 226 14.85 -3.27 9.52
C PHE A 226 13.71 -3.15 8.49
N TYR A 227 13.38 -1.93 8.09
CA TYR A 227 12.34 -1.67 7.10
C TYR A 227 12.82 -1.92 5.67
N PHE A 228 13.95 -1.36 5.23
CA PHE A 228 14.37 -1.46 3.82
C PHE A 228 15.13 -2.74 3.48
N LEU A 229 16.02 -3.22 4.35
CA LEU A 229 16.83 -4.41 4.05
C LEU A 229 16.14 -5.67 4.53
N ASN A 230 15.76 -5.72 5.81
CA ASN A 230 15.23 -6.95 6.39
C ASN A 230 13.82 -7.30 5.84
N GLU A 231 12.91 -6.32 5.80
CA GLU A 231 11.53 -6.55 5.34
C GLU A 231 11.40 -6.66 3.80
N HIS A 232 12.22 -5.92 3.03
CA HIS A 232 12.08 -5.84 1.57
C HIS A 232 13.18 -6.51 0.77
N VAL A 233 14.31 -6.90 1.36
CA VAL A 233 15.37 -7.64 0.65
C VAL A 233 15.48 -9.05 1.24
N PHE A 234 15.77 -9.18 2.53
CA PHE A 234 15.96 -10.47 3.17
C PHE A 234 14.71 -11.32 3.23
N ARG A 235 13.52 -10.72 3.28
CA ARG A 235 12.28 -11.49 3.13
C ARG A 235 12.24 -12.25 1.81
N PHE A 236 12.59 -11.62 0.68
CA PHE A 236 12.59 -12.30 -0.62
C PHE A 236 13.71 -13.33 -0.74
N LEU A 237 14.84 -13.10 -0.08
CA LEU A 237 15.95 -14.04 -0.02
C LEU A 237 15.73 -15.17 1.01
N ASN A 238 14.63 -15.13 1.77
CA ASN A 238 14.33 -16.05 2.87
C ASN A 238 15.42 -16.06 3.98
N THR A 239 16.08 -14.92 4.17
CA THR A 239 17.13 -14.70 5.18
C THR A 239 16.74 -13.64 6.21
N ARG A 240 15.45 -13.29 6.28
CA ARG A 240 14.90 -12.31 7.23
C ARG A 240 15.11 -12.74 8.67
N PHE A 241 15.28 -11.76 9.56
CA PHE A 241 15.27 -11.97 11.01
C PHE A 241 14.16 -11.16 11.71
N PRO A 242 13.39 -11.75 12.64
CA PRO A 242 13.32 -13.19 12.93
C PRO A 242 12.88 -13.99 11.69
N ARG A 243 13.30 -15.26 11.60
CA ARG A 243 12.95 -16.12 10.47
C ARG A 243 11.46 -16.42 10.49
N ASP A 244 10.83 -16.39 9.31
CA ASP A 244 9.42 -16.72 9.17
C ASP A 244 9.21 -18.22 9.49
N TYR A 245 8.26 -18.53 10.38
CA TYR A 245 8.04 -19.90 10.88
C TYR A 245 7.50 -20.89 9.83
N ASN A 246 6.84 -20.38 8.78
CA ASN A 246 6.18 -21.19 7.75
C ASN A 246 6.56 -20.70 6.35
N THR A 247 7.64 -21.22 5.79
CA THR A 247 7.99 -20.96 4.39
C THR A 247 7.29 -21.96 3.49
N VAL A 248 6.35 -21.51 2.66
CA VAL A 248 5.74 -22.36 1.63
C VAL A 248 6.79 -22.66 0.56
N PRO A 249 7.01 -23.94 0.20
CA PRO A 249 7.89 -24.29 -0.91
C PRO A 249 7.54 -23.49 -2.17
N ARG A 250 8.55 -22.94 -2.86
CA ARG A 250 8.34 -22.02 -4.00
C ARG A 250 7.39 -22.55 -5.07
N HIS A 251 7.43 -23.85 -5.34
CA HIS A 251 6.53 -24.49 -6.30
C HIS A 251 5.07 -24.49 -5.82
N LEU A 252 4.81 -24.79 -4.56
CA LEU A 252 3.46 -24.72 -3.97
C LEU A 252 2.96 -23.28 -3.95
N PHE A 253 3.82 -22.32 -3.64
CA PHE A 253 3.48 -20.89 -3.72
C PHE A 253 2.95 -20.52 -5.11
N TRP A 254 3.67 -20.87 -6.18
CA TRP A 254 3.22 -20.60 -7.55
C TRP A 254 1.97 -21.40 -7.93
N LEU A 255 1.86 -22.68 -7.54
CA LEU A 255 0.67 -23.50 -7.81
C LEU A 255 -0.59 -22.92 -7.15
N PHE A 256 -0.49 -22.38 -5.94
CA PHE A 256 -1.62 -21.77 -5.27
C PHE A 256 -2.17 -20.54 -6.00
N HIS A 257 -1.38 -19.86 -6.85
CA HIS A 257 -1.93 -18.78 -7.67
C HIS A 257 -2.94 -19.29 -8.71
N LEU A 258 -2.86 -20.56 -9.12
CA LEU A 258 -3.84 -21.19 -10.01
C LEU A 258 -5.18 -21.47 -9.33
N LEU A 259 -5.21 -21.56 -7.99
CA LEU A 259 -6.49 -21.70 -7.25
C LEU A 259 -7.31 -20.41 -7.25
N TRP A 260 -6.66 -19.28 -7.56
CA TRP A 260 -7.27 -17.95 -7.55
C TRP A 260 -7.55 -17.39 -8.96
N LEU A 261 -7.23 -18.16 -10.01
CA LEU A 261 -7.58 -17.87 -11.41
C LEU A 261 -8.87 -18.61 -11.78
#